data_AF-A0A6D2KRE0-F1
#
_entry.id   AF-A0A6D2KRE0-F1
#
_cell.length_a   1.000
_cell.length_b   1.000
_cell.length_c   1.000
_cell.angle_alpha   90.00
_cell.angle_beta   90.00
_cell.angle_gamma   90.00
#
_symmetry.space_group_name_H-M   'P 1'
#
loop_
_entity.id
_entity.type
_entity.pdbx_description
1 polymer ?
#
loop_
_entity_poly.entity_id
_entity_poly.type
_entity_poly.pdbx_seq_one_letter_code
_entity_poly.pdbx_strand_id
1 'polypeptide(L)'
;MTLLMRTGPRSLKNEPAVINVFRGECERVEWCEVKVSYSNNLTFCEQVELMRKTDVLVSPHGAQLTNLVLMDKNSSVMEFSPKGWLKLAGVGQLVYKWGANWSGMRHEGSWHDPVGETCQFPD
;
A
#
# COMPACT_ATOMS: atom_id res chain seq x y z
N MET A 1 -10.67 5.99 -1.06
CA MET A 1 -9.39 5.23 -1.01
C MET A 1 -8.37 5.92 -0.12
N THR A 2 -7.45 5.15 0.47
CA THR A 2 -6.37 5.65 1.33
C THR A 2 -5.00 5.31 0.74
N LEU A 3 -4.20 6.34 0.48
CA LEU A 3 -2.77 6.23 0.26
C LEU A 3 -2.06 6.31 1.60
N LEU A 4 -1.64 5.15 2.12
CA LEU A 4 -0.90 5.07 3.37
C LEU A 4 0.61 5.17 3.08
N MET A 5 1.13 6.36 3.34
CA MET A 5 2.52 6.74 3.15
C MET A 5 3.33 6.60 4.45
N ARG A 6 4.64 6.76 4.32
CA ARG A 6 5.58 6.64 5.44
C ARG A 6 6.71 7.64 5.28
N THR A 7 7.17 8.18 6.41
CA THR A 7 8.37 9.01 6.45
C THR A 7 9.63 8.20 6.75
N GLY A 8 10.79 8.76 6.44
CA GLY A 8 12.11 8.18 6.74
C GLY A 8 12.63 7.27 5.62
N PRO A 9 13.56 6.33 5.91
CA PRO A 9 14.31 5.59 4.88
C PRO A 9 13.49 4.71 3.91
N ARG A 10 12.19 4.54 4.18
CA ARG A 10 11.27 3.76 3.35
C ARG A 10 10.17 4.63 2.71
N SER A 11 10.34 5.95 2.71
CA SER A 11 9.43 6.86 2.00
C SER A 11 9.61 6.74 0.50
N LEU A 12 8.57 7.11 -0.26
CA LEU A 12 8.70 7.24 -1.71
C LEU A 12 9.57 8.48 -2.02
N LYS A 13 10.39 8.39 -3.06
CA LYS A 13 11.27 9.51 -3.47
C LYS A 13 10.48 10.73 -3.93
N ASN A 14 9.36 10.51 -4.62
CA ASN A 14 8.49 11.57 -5.14
C ASN A 14 7.03 11.28 -4.75
N GLU A 15 6.71 11.46 -3.47
CA GLU A 15 5.35 11.32 -2.95
C GLU A 15 4.32 12.19 -3.70
N PRO A 16 4.60 13.49 -4.00
CA PRO A 16 3.63 14.31 -4.72
C PRO A 16 3.24 13.75 -6.09
N ALA A 17 4.20 13.20 -6.84
CA ALA A 17 3.90 12.57 -8.13
C ALA A 17 2.97 11.36 -7.98
N VAL A 18 3.24 10.49 -6.99
CA VAL A 18 2.38 9.33 -6.73
C VAL A 18 0.99 9.77 -6.30
N ILE A 19 0.88 10.75 -5.39
CA ILE A 19 -0.41 11.30 -4.95
C ILE A 19 -1.21 11.84 -6.15
N ASN A 20 -0.55 12.55 -7.06
CA ASN A 20 -1.21 13.12 -8.25
C ASN A 20 -1.71 12.05 -9.22
N VAL A 21 -0.99 10.94 -9.39
CA VAL A 21 -1.46 9.80 -10.20
C VAL A 21 -2.78 9.27 -9.64
N PHE A 22 -2.82 8.95 -8.35
CA PHE A 22 -4.03 8.41 -7.73
C PHE A 22 -5.17 9.41 -7.67
N ARG A 23 -4.89 10.70 -7.46
CA ARG A 23 -5.91 11.76 -7.57
C ARG A 23 -6.52 11.79 -8.97
N GLY A 24 -5.69 11.82 -10.01
CA GLY A 24 -6.16 11.83 -11.40
C GLY A 24 -6.98 10.59 -11.78
N GLU A 25 -6.60 9.40 -11.31
CA GLU A 25 -7.41 8.20 -11.54
C GLU A 25 -8.69 8.19 -10.70
N CYS A 26 -8.65 8.68 -9.47
CA CYS A 26 -9.82 8.77 -8.60
C CYS A 26 -10.86 9.77 -9.12
N GLU A 27 -10.45 10.89 -9.72
CA GLU A 27 -11.34 11.86 -10.38
C GLU A 27 -12.16 11.26 -11.52
N ARG A 28 -11.73 10.14 -12.10
CA ARG A 28 -12.44 9.41 -13.16
C ARG A 28 -13.48 8.43 -12.64
N VAL A 29 -13.53 8.20 -11.33
CA VAL A 29 -14.41 7.24 -10.68
C VAL A 29 -15.41 8.01 -9.81
N GLU A 30 -16.70 7.81 -10.07
CA GLU A 30 -17.76 8.43 -9.30
C GLU A 30 -17.63 8.06 -7.80
N TRP A 31 -17.79 9.04 -6.92
CA TRP A 31 -17.70 8.88 -5.45
C TRP A 31 -16.33 8.45 -4.90
N CYS A 32 -15.28 8.55 -5.71
CA CYS A 32 -13.93 8.29 -5.22
C CYS A 32 -13.35 9.53 -4.51
N GLU A 33 -12.89 9.34 -3.28
CA GLU A 33 -12.10 10.32 -2.53
C GLU A 33 -10.71 9.75 -2.21
N VAL A 34 -9.65 10.56 -2.41
CA VAL A 34 -8.29 10.18 -2.03
C VAL A 34 -7.91 10.78 -0.68
N LYS A 35 -7.68 9.92 0.31
CA LYS A 35 -7.07 10.29 1.59
C LYS A 35 -5.60 9.92 1.61
N VAL A 36 -4.73 10.90 1.81
CA VAL A 36 -3.29 10.66 2.05
C VAL A 36 -3.06 10.65 3.55
N SER A 37 -2.41 9.61 4.07
CA SER A 37 -2.13 9.48 5.50
C SER A 37 -0.73 8.95 5.72
N TYR A 38 -0.14 9.28 6.86
CA TYR A 38 1.21 8.86 7.24
C TYR A 38 1.15 8.03 8.52
N SER A 39 1.53 6.76 8.43
CA SER A 39 1.39 5.82 9.57
C SER A 39 2.08 6.32 10.84
N ASN A 40 3.23 6.98 10.68
CA ASN A 40 4.06 7.47 11.78
C ASN A 40 3.45 8.66 12.54
N ASN A 41 2.42 9.30 11.97
CA ASN A 41 1.76 10.47 12.54
C ASN A 41 0.46 10.11 13.27
N LEU A 42 0.09 8.82 13.31
CA LEU A 42 -1.16 8.35 13.87
C LEU A 42 -0.93 7.49 15.10
N THR A 43 -1.71 7.75 16.15
CA THR A 43 -1.90 6.82 17.26
C THR A 43 -2.52 5.52 16.77
N PHE A 44 -2.45 4.47 17.60
CA PHE A 44 -3.08 3.19 17.27
C PHE A 44 -4.59 3.34 16.99
N CYS A 45 -5.32 4.10 17.81
CA CYS A 45 -6.76 4.30 17.62
C CYS A 45 -7.08 5.01 16.30
N GLU A 46 -6.30 6.02 15.92
CA GLU A 46 -6.46 6.70 14.64
C GLU A 46 -6.12 5.78 13.45
N GLN A 47 -5.15 4.88 13.60
CA GLN A 47 -4.88 3.85 12.59
C GLN A 47 -6.05 2.89 12.43
N VAL A 48 -6.66 2.43 13.53
CA VAL A 48 -7.87 1.58 13.49
C VAL A 48 -9.00 2.31 12.78
N GLU A 49 -9.27 3.58 13.14
CA GLU A 49 -10.31 4.38 12.51
C GLU A 49 -10.05 4.58 11.01
N LEU A 50 -8.80 4.88 10.63
CA LEU A 50 -8.41 5.04 9.23
C LEU A 50 -8.69 3.76 8.42
N MET A 51 -8.25 2.60 8.92
CA MET A 51 -8.40 1.32 8.24
C MET A 51 -9.87 0.93 8.08
N ARG A 52 -10.67 1.11 9.14
CA ARG A 52 -12.12 0.86 9.09
C ARG A 52 -12.87 1.72 8.08
N LYS A 53 -12.40 2.94 7.83
CA LYS A 53 -12.99 3.87 6.84
C LYS A 53 -12.40 3.74 5.44
N THR A 54 -11.53 2.76 5.20
CA THR A 54 -10.80 2.62 3.93
C THR A 54 -11.40 1.49 3.08
N ASP A 55 -11.96 1.85 1.91
CA ASP A 55 -12.44 0.86 0.92
C ASP A 55 -11.29 0.26 0.09
N VAL A 56 -10.29 1.07 -0.22
CA VAL A 56 -9.11 0.68 -1.00
C VAL A 56 -7.87 1.22 -0.29
N LEU A 57 -7.03 0.32 0.22
CA LEU A 57 -5.75 0.64 0.84
C LEU A 57 -4.63 0.52 -0.20
N VAL A 58 -3.88 1.59 -0.36
CA VAL A 58 -2.74 1.65 -1.27
C VAL A 58 -1.49 2.03 -0.47
N SER A 59 -0.45 1.20 -0.53
CA SER A 59 0.75 1.46 0.30
C SER A 59 1.99 0.74 -0.22
N PRO A 60 3.21 1.28 -0.01
CA PRO A 60 4.43 0.52 -0.25
C PRO A 60 4.45 -0.81 0.52
N HIS A 61 4.93 -1.87 -0.12
CA HIS A 61 5.09 -3.17 0.52
C HIS A 61 5.96 -3.05 1.77
N GLY A 62 5.49 -3.67 2.85
CA GLY A 62 6.23 -3.81 4.09
C GLY A 62 5.31 -3.71 5.29
N ALA A 63 5.90 -3.76 6.49
CA ALA A 63 5.18 -3.93 7.76
C ALA A 63 3.99 -2.97 8.03
N GLN A 64 3.87 -1.85 7.33
CA GLN A 64 2.71 -0.96 7.46
C GLN A 64 1.41 -1.57 6.90
N LEU A 65 1.52 -2.45 5.90
CA LEU A 65 0.37 -3.16 5.33
C LEU A 65 -0.19 -4.23 6.27
N THR A 66 0.53 -4.60 7.34
CA THR A 66 0.01 -5.52 8.36
C THR A 66 -1.31 -5.03 8.96
N ASN A 67 -1.54 -3.72 8.98
CA ASN A 67 -2.78 -3.12 9.46
C ASN A 67 -4.00 -3.39 8.56
N LEU A 68 -3.84 -4.04 7.40
CA LEU A 68 -4.96 -4.44 6.53
C LEU A 68 -6.00 -5.28 7.28
N VAL A 69 -5.60 -6.01 8.33
CA VAL A 69 -6.51 -6.84 9.14
C VAL A 69 -7.59 -6.03 9.87
N LEU A 70 -7.41 -4.71 9.96
CA LEU A 70 -8.35 -3.77 10.58
C LEU A 70 -9.38 -3.20 9.58
N MET A 71 -9.23 -3.51 8.29
CA MET A 71 -10.15 -3.08 7.25
C MET A 71 -11.40 -3.98 7.20
N ASP A 72 -12.48 -3.45 6.64
CA ASP A 72 -13.71 -4.21 6.47
C ASP A 72 -13.59 -5.27 5.36
N LYS A 73 -14.41 -6.32 5.47
CA LYS A 73 -14.53 -7.35 4.42
C LYS A 73 -14.98 -6.69 3.12
N ASN A 74 -14.58 -7.26 1.99
CA ASN A 74 -14.79 -6.69 0.66
C ASN A 74 -14.07 -5.37 0.37
N SER A 75 -13.20 -4.87 1.26
CA SER A 75 -12.23 -3.84 0.88
C SER A 75 -11.16 -4.41 -0.07
N SER A 76 -10.35 -3.52 -0.65
CA SER A 76 -9.29 -3.86 -1.59
C SER A 76 -7.92 -3.36 -1.13
N VAL A 77 -6.88 -4.09 -1.47
CA VAL A 77 -5.48 -3.73 -1.18
C VAL A 77 -4.70 -3.67 -2.49
N MET A 78 -3.90 -2.61 -2.65
CA MET A 78 -2.92 -2.43 -3.71
C MET A 78 -1.57 -2.08 -3.08
N GLU A 79 -0.49 -2.63 -3.62
CA GLU A 79 0.85 -2.45 -3.05
C GLU A 79 1.89 -2.01 -4.07
N PHE A 80 2.87 -1.21 -3.61
CA PHE A 80 4.04 -0.85 -4.41
C PHE A 80 5.26 -1.66 -3.96
N SER A 81 5.91 -2.35 -4.88
CA SER A 81 7.15 -3.07 -4.61
C SER A 81 8.35 -2.31 -5.21
N PRO A 82 9.39 -1.99 -4.43
CA PRO A 82 10.64 -1.47 -4.97
C PRO A 82 11.27 -2.47 -5.95
N LYS A 83 12.04 -1.97 -6.92
CA LYS A 83 12.82 -2.82 -7.83
C LYS A 83 13.77 -3.71 -7.03
N GLY A 84 13.93 -4.96 -7.47
CA GLY A 84 14.82 -5.94 -6.83
C GLY A 84 14.24 -6.59 -5.57
N TRP A 85 13.38 -5.90 -4.82
CA TRP A 85 12.75 -6.44 -3.61
C TRP A 85 11.95 -7.72 -3.91
N LEU A 86 11.17 -7.74 -4.99
CA LEU A 86 10.35 -8.91 -5.37
C LEU A 86 11.16 -10.19 -5.57
N LYS A 87 12.35 -10.08 -6.18
CA LYS A 87 13.21 -11.23 -6.48
C LYS A 87 13.78 -11.85 -5.20
N LEU A 88 14.17 -11.01 -4.25
CA LEU A 88 14.79 -11.41 -2.99
C LEU A 88 13.77 -11.75 -1.89
N ALA A 89 12.52 -11.30 -2.01
CA ALA A 89 11.50 -11.47 -0.98
C ALA A 89 10.98 -12.91 -0.84
N GLY A 90 11.26 -13.78 -1.81
CA GLY A 90 10.79 -15.17 -1.81
C GLY A 90 9.27 -15.25 -1.58
N VAL A 91 8.83 -16.10 -0.65
CA VAL A 91 7.41 -16.22 -0.28
C VAL A 91 6.83 -14.97 0.38
N GLY A 92 7.67 -14.09 0.94
CA GLY A 92 7.23 -12.86 1.63
C GLY A 92 6.48 -11.89 0.72
N GLN A 93 6.72 -11.94 -0.60
CA GLN A 93 6.00 -11.13 -1.58
C GLN A 93 4.48 -11.40 -1.61
N LEU A 94 4.04 -12.56 -1.10
CA LEU A 94 2.63 -12.98 -1.15
C LEU A 94 1.88 -12.70 0.15
N VAL A 95 2.56 -12.21 1.20
CA VAL A 95 1.98 -12.12 2.55
C VAL A 95 0.70 -11.27 2.58
N TYR A 96 0.67 -10.13 1.90
CA TYR A 96 -0.51 -9.26 1.89
C TYR A 96 -1.57 -9.70 0.89
N LYS A 97 -1.18 -10.43 -0.17
CA LYS A 97 -2.13 -11.12 -1.03
C LYS A 97 -2.89 -12.20 -0.25
N TRP A 98 -2.18 -13.02 0.53
CA TRP A 98 -2.79 -14.04 1.38
C TRP A 98 -3.61 -13.41 2.51
N GLY A 99 -3.06 -12.38 3.18
CA GLY A 99 -3.75 -11.64 4.22
C GLY A 99 -5.08 -11.05 3.72
N ALA A 100 -5.07 -10.38 2.57
CA ALA A 100 -6.28 -9.86 1.96
C ALA A 100 -7.30 -10.99 1.69
N ASN A 101 -6.86 -12.07 1.05
CA ASN A 101 -7.73 -13.20 0.72
C ASN A 101 -8.35 -13.87 1.97
N TRP A 102 -7.53 -14.14 2.99
CA TRP A 102 -8.00 -14.74 4.25
C TRP A 102 -8.93 -13.83 5.05
N SER A 103 -8.79 -12.51 4.91
CA SER A 103 -9.67 -11.52 5.53
C SER A 103 -10.94 -11.23 4.70
N GLY A 104 -11.17 -11.92 3.58
CA GLY A 104 -12.32 -11.66 2.71
C GLY A 104 -12.23 -10.33 1.96
N MET A 105 -11.02 -9.83 1.73
CA MET A 105 -10.71 -8.66 0.92
C MET A 105 -10.16 -9.09 -0.46
N ARG A 106 -10.05 -8.12 -1.36
CA ARG A 106 -9.44 -8.32 -2.69
C ARG A 106 -8.03 -7.74 -2.71
N HIS A 107 -7.11 -8.49 -3.30
CA HIS A 107 -5.80 -7.95 -3.65
C HIS A 107 -5.86 -7.57 -5.14
N GLU A 108 -6.01 -6.28 -5.41
CA GLU A 108 -6.31 -5.76 -6.76
C GLU A 108 -5.04 -5.44 -7.56
N GLY A 109 -3.85 -5.72 -6.99
CA GLY A 109 -2.61 -5.74 -7.74
C GLY A 109 -1.39 -5.23 -6.97
N SER A 110 -0.23 -5.57 -7.52
CA SER A 110 1.05 -5.00 -7.13
C SER A 110 1.65 -4.20 -8.29
N TRP A 111 2.06 -2.98 -8.02
CA TRP A 111 2.89 -2.22 -8.94
C TRP A 111 4.36 -2.42 -8.58
N HIS A 112 5.17 -2.82 -9.56
CA HIS A 112 6.60 -3.03 -9.38
C HIS A 112 7.34 -1.86 -9.98
N ASP A 113 8.25 -1.27 -9.23
CA ASP A 113 9.08 -0.17 -9.72
C ASP A 113 10.01 -0.68 -10.85
N PRO A 114 9.85 -0.20 -12.10
CA PRO A 114 10.73 -0.60 -13.19
C PRO A 114 12.11 0.08 -13.09
N VAL A 115 12.22 1.18 -12.33
CA VAL A 115 13.40 2.04 -12.24
C VAL A 115 13.95 2.05 -10.82
N GLY A 116 15.04 1.34 -10.60
CA GLY A 116 15.68 1.27 -9.29
C GLY A 116 17.07 0.66 -9.37
N GLU A 117 17.78 0.69 -8.25
CA GLU A 117 19.08 0.06 -8.09
C GLU A 117 18.95 -1.45 -8.26
N THR A 118 19.89 -2.07 -8.97
CA THR A 118 20.01 -3.53 -8.99
C THR A 118 20.55 -3.94 -7.63
N CYS A 119 19.74 -4.64 -6.82
CA CYS A 119 20.22 -5.24 -5.58
C CYS A 119 21.39 -6.19 -5.88
N GLN A 120 22.51 -5.99 -5.18
CA GLN A 120 23.73 -6.79 -5.36
C GLN A 120 23.69 -8.15 -4.64
N PHE A 121 22.58 -8.46 -3.97
CA PHE A 121 22.40 -9.75 -3.31
C PHE A 121 21.98 -10.80 -4.36
N PRO A 122 22.56 -12.01 -4.33
CA PRO A 122 22.20 -13.06 -5.28
C PRO A 122 20.74 -13.48 -5.12
N ASP A 123 20.08 -13.75 -6.24
CA ASP A 123 18.77 -14.39 -6.34
C ASP A 123 18.82 -15.85 -5.81
#